data_AF-A0A7M2SEM9-F1
#
_entry.id   AF-A0A7M2SEM9-F1
#
_cell.length_a   1.000
_cell.length_b   1.000
_cell.length_c   1.000
_cell.angle_alpha   90.00
_cell.angle_beta   90.00
_cell.angle_gamma   90.00
#
_symmetry.space_group_name_H-M   'P 1'
#
loop_
_entity.id
_entity.type
_entity.pdbx_description
1 polymer ?
#
loop_
_entity_poly.entity_id
_entity_poly.type
_entity_poly.pdbx_seq_one_letter_code
_entity_poly.pdbx_strand_id
1 'polypeptide(L)'
;MTEHEPAVKAAIEGELRLLDPEVRRSPELLGSLLHPEFHEFGASGRRWDKASTVNRLHLTFDTVYNGRHAHRSSLWRRTDDGWQMYFHQGTPFTPEGE
;
A
#
# COMPACT_ATOMS: atom_id res chain seq x y z
N MET A 1 18.10 15.99 -26.39
CA MET A 1 16.73 15.86 -25.85
C MET A 1 16.16 14.48 -26.17
N THR A 2 16.68 13.40 -25.57
CA THR A 2 16.19 12.03 -25.84
C THR A 2 16.45 11.02 -24.70
N GLU A 3 17.32 11.30 -23.74
CA GLU A 3 17.53 10.40 -22.57
C GLU A 3 16.36 10.36 -21.58
N HIS A 4 15.47 11.35 -21.60
CA HIS A 4 14.40 11.44 -20.60
C HIS A 4 13.21 10.52 -20.90
N GLU A 5 13.00 10.13 -22.15
CA GLU A 5 11.82 9.33 -22.53
C GLU A 5 11.87 7.89 -21.96
N PRO A 6 13.01 7.16 -22.03
CA PRO A 6 13.11 5.84 -21.40
C PRO A 6 13.04 5.90 -19.86
N ALA A 7 13.66 6.91 -19.24
CA ALA A 7 13.66 7.07 -17.79
C ALA A 7 12.25 7.37 -17.25
N VAL A 8 11.50 8.26 -17.93
CA VAL A 8 10.11 8.56 -17.58
C VAL A 8 9.22 7.33 -17.74
N LYS A 9 9.40 6.57 -18.84
CA LYS A 9 8.65 5.32 -19.05
C LYS A 9 8.92 4.30 -17.94
N ALA A 10 10.18 4.10 -17.57
CA ALA A 10 10.56 3.19 -16.49
C ALA A 10 9.98 3.63 -15.13
N ALA A 11 9.95 4.94 -14.85
CA ALA A 11 9.33 5.47 -13.64
C ALA A 11 7.82 5.20 -13.59
N ILE A 12 7.11 5.42 -14.71
CA ILE A 12 5.67 5.12 -14.82
C ILE A 12 5.40 3.62 -14.64
N GLU A 13 6.20 2.76 -15.28
CA GLU A 13 6.08 1.31 -15.12
C GLU A 13 6.30 0.89 -13.66
N GLY A 14 7.26 1.50 -12.96
CA GLY A 14 7.52 1.28 -11.54
C GLY A 14 6.33 1.69 -10.65
N GLU A 15 5.78 2.89 -10.87
CA GLU A 15 4.58 3.39 -10.17
C GLU A 15 3.39 2.44 -10.35
N LEU A 16 3.10 2.01 -11.57
CA LEU A 16 2.02 1.05 -11.83
C LEU A 16 2.26 -0.29 -11.14
N ARG A 17 3.50 -0.78 -11.11
CA ARG A 17 3.88 -2.01 -10.43
C ARG A 17 3.69 -1.93 -8.91
N LEU A 18 3.86 -0.75 -8.31
CA LEU A 18 3.58 -0.52 -6.89
C LEU A 18 2.08 -0.62 -6.54
N LEU A 19 1.18 -0.66 -7.53
CA LEU A 19 -0.25 -0.89 -7.33
C LEU A 19 -0.63 -2.38 -7.37
N ASP A 20 0.24 -3.24 -7.88
CA ASP A 20 -0.02 -4.68 -8.04
C ASP A 20 -0.07 -5.39 -6.66
N PRO A 21 -1.19 -6.07 -6.31
CA PRO A 21 -1.28 -6.85 -5.07
C PRO A 21 -0.17 -7.89 -4.89
N GLU A 22 0.30 -8.51 -5.97
CA GLU A 22 1.35 -9.53 -5.93
C GLU A 22 2.72 -8.94 -5.61
N VAL A 23 2.96 -7.69 -6.02
CA VAL A 23 4.15 -6.94 -5.59
C VAL A 23 4.00 -6.51 -4.13
N ARG A 24 2.84 -5.98 -3.74
CA ARG A 24 2.60 -5.47 -2.38
C ARG A 24 2.66 -6.54 -1.29
N ARG A 25 2.37 -7.80 -1.62
CA ARG A 25 2.48 -8.93 -0.68
C ARG A 25 3.88 -9.53 -0.58
N SER A 26 4.79 -9.21 -1.51
CA SER A 26 6.17 -9.72 -1.50
C SER A 26 7.15 -8.62 -1.04
N PRO A 27 7.72 -8.76 0.16
CA PRO A 27 8.76 -7.84 0.64
C PRO A 27 9.94 -7.71 -0.33
N GLU A 28 10.28 -8.79 -1.02
CA GLU A 28 11.39 -8.85 -1.98
C GLU A 28 11.07 -8.04 -3.24
N LEU A 29 9.91 -8.27 -3.86
CA LEU A 29 9.49 -7.54 -5.06
C LEU A 29 9.27 -6.06 -4.75
N LEU A 30 8.54 -5.74 -3.67
CA LEU A 30 8.33 -4.37 -3.24
C LEU A 30 9.68 -3.69 -2.91
N GLY A 31 10.56 -4.39 -2.19
CA GLY A 31 11.89 -3.89 -1.85
C GLY A 31 12.78 -3.61 -3.06
N SER A 32 12.58 -4.31 -4.19
CA SER A 32 13.32 -4.06 -5.44
C SER A 32 12.96 -2.74 -6.12
N LEU A 33 11.74 -2.23 -5.88
CA LEU A 33 11.22 -1.00 -6.48
C LEU A 33 11.53 0.26 -5.65
N LEU A 34 11.86 0.09 -4.38
CA LEU A 34 12.11 1.20 -3.46
C LEU A 34 13.62 1.50 -3.34
N HIS A 35 13.98 2.77 -3.50
CA HIS A 35 15.35 3.23 -3.24
C HIS A 35 15.76 2.93 -1.78
N PRO A 36 17.04 2.61 -1.47
CA PRO A 36 17.49 2.38 -0.10
C PRO A 36 17.15 3.53 0.88
N GLU A 37 17.14 4.77 0.39
CA GLU A 37 16.76 5.97 1.16
C GLU A 37 15.28 6.35 1.03
N PHE A 38 14.41 5.41 0.63
CA PHE A 38 12.98 5.65 0.50
C PHE A 38 12.34 6.05 1.84
N HIS A 39 11.49 7.08 1.79
CA HIS A 39 10.65 7.52 2.89
C HIS A 39 9.24 7.83 2.41
N GLU A 40 8.24 7.40 3.18
CA GLU A 40 6.84 7.72 2.97
C GLU A 40 6.28 8.47 4.18
N PHE A 41 5.41 9.45 3.94
CA PHE A 41 4.71 10.18 4.99
C PHE A 41 3.22 9.84 4.94
N GLY A 42 2.73 9.15 5.96
CA GLY A 42 1.30 8.90 6.09
C GLY A 42 0.53 10.18 6.43
N ALA A 43 -0.79 10.19 6.22
CA ALA A 43 -1.66 11.33 6.54
C ALA A 43 -1.61 11.78 8.01
N SER A 44 -1.14 10.92 8.92
CA SER A 44 -0.86 11.25 10.33
C SER A 44 0.44 12.02 10.56
N GLY A 45 1.21 12.33 9.52
CA GLY A 45 2.55 12.89 9.59
C GLY A 45 3.64 11.87 9.94
N ARG A 46 3.28 10.59 10.10
CA ARG A 46 4.23 9.54 10.42
C ARG A 46 5.13 9.22 9.23
N ARG A 47 6.44 9.26 9.47
CA ARG A 47 7.48 8.82 8.53
C ARG A 47 7.66 7.30 8.58
N TRP A 48 7.73 6.69 7.41
CA TRP A 48 8.02 5.27 7.19
C TRP A 48 9.25 5.15 6.32
N ASP A 49 10.22 4.33 6.74
CA ASP A 49 11.37 3.97 5.92
C ASP A 49 11.10 2.72 5.07
N LYS A 50 11.99 2.43 4.12
CA LYS A 50 11.93 1.23 3.28
C LYS A 50 11.66 -0.05 4.07
N ALA A 51 12.41 -0.29 5.16
CA ALA A 51 12.29 -1.51 5.95
C ALA A 51 10.89 -1.66 6.56
N SER A 52 10.31 -0.55 7.04
CA SER A 52 8.97 -0.51 7.63
C SER A 52 7.84 -0.57 6.58
N THR A 53 8.12 -0.19 5.34
CA THR A 53 7.19 -0.30 4.20
C THR A 53 7.18 -1.71 3.62
N VAL A 54 8.34 -2.33 3.37
CA VAL A 54 8.41 -3.69 2.80
C VAL A 54 7.86 -4.78 3.72
N ASN A 55 7.92 -4.56 5.03
CA ASN A 55 7.40 -5.50 6.03
C ASN A 55 5.90 -5.29 6.33
N ARG A 56 5.21 -4.49 5.50
CA ARG A 56 3.81 -4.14 5.70
C ARG A 56 2.97 -4.57 4.51
N LEU A 57 1.78 -5.08 4.81
CA LEU A 57 0.73 -5.26 3.83
C LEU A 57 -0.37 -4.23 4.08
N HIS A 58 -0.66 -3.41 3.07
CA HIS A 58 -1.77 -2.46 3.12
C HIS A 58 -2.93 -3.01 2.28
N LEU A 59 -4.07 -3.22 2.93
CA LEU A 59 -5.31 -3.62 2.29
C LEU A 59 -6.33 -2.49 2.35
N THR A 60 -6.90 -2.14 1.21
CA THR A 60 -8.08 -1.28 1.10
C THR A 60 -9.18 -2.04 0.38
N PHE A 61 -10.36 -2.13 0.99
CA PHE A 61 -11.47 -2.90 0.45
C PHE A 61 -12.80 -2.41 1.04
N ASP A 62 -13.88 -2.57 0.28
CA ASP A 62 -15.22 -2.31 0.79
C ASP A 62 -15.78 -3.57 1.45
N THR A 63 -16.64 -3.38 2.44
CA THR A 63 -17.39 -4.49 3.04
C THR A 63 -18.85 -4.14 3.20
N VAL A 64 -19.68 -5.17 3.19
CA VAL A 64 -21.06 -5.13 3.64
C VAL A 64 -21.20 -6.07 4.84
N TYR A 65 -21.62 -5.56 5.99
CA TYR A 65 -21.88 -6.37 7.18
C TYR A 65 -23.11 -5.86 7.92
N ASN A 66 -24.07 -6.74 8.18
CA ASN A 66 -25.39 -6.38 8.74
C ASN A 66 -26.05 -5.20 8.00
N GLY A 67 -25.97 -5.19 6.66
CA GLY A 67 -26.52 -4.13 5.82
C GLY A 67 -25.76 -2.79 5.87
N ARG A 68 -24.60 -2.71 6.55
CA ARG A 68 -23.79 -1.49 6.64
C ARG A 68 -22.58 -1.59 5.73
N HIS A 69 -22.37 -0.53 4.94
CA HIS A 69 -21.23 -0.39 4.04
C HIS A 69 -20.10 0.39 4.71
N ALA A 70 -18.85 -0.01 4.45
CA ALA A 70 -17.67 0.72 4.92
C ALA A 70 -16.49 0.56 3.98
N HIS A 71 -15.80 1.67 3.68
CA HIS A 71 -14.45 1.67 3.12
C HIS A 71 -13.49 1.26 4.23
N ARG A 72 -12.81 0.13 4.06
CA ARG A 72 -11.84 -0.37 5.03
C ARG A 72 -10.43 -0.14 4.55
N SER A 73 -9.57 0.22 5.48
CA SER A 73 -8.13 0.29 5.31
C SER A 73 -7.48 -0.44 6.47
N SER A 74 -6.54 -1.34 6.20
CA SER A 74 -5.77 -2.00 7.26
C SER A 74 -4.31 -2.12 6.87
N LEU A 75 -3.43 -1.91 7.86
CA LEU A 75 -2.00 -2.16 7.73
C LEU A 75 -1.68 -3.36 8.58
N TRP A 76 -1.01 -4.34 7.99
CA TRP A 76 -0.54 -5.54 8.66
C TRP A 76 0.97 -5.51 8.66
N ARG A 77 1.60 -6.00 9.72
CA ARG A 77 3.05 -6.12 9.83
C ARG A 77 3.43 -7.59 9.96
N ARG A 78 4.47 -8.01 9.26
CA ARG A 78 5.04 -9.35 9.44
C ARG A 78 5.84 -9.40 10.75
N THR A 79 5.56 -10.39 11.57
CA THR A 79 6.22 -10.69 12.85
C THR A 79 6.64 -12.15 12.88
N ASP A 80 7.33 -12.58 13.95
CA ASP A 80 7.68 -13.99 14.15
C ASP A 80 6.43 -14.88 14.28
N ASP A 81 5.32 -14.33 14.77
CA ASP A 81 4.02 -14.99 14.90
C ASP A 81 3.15 -14.88 13.61
N GLY A 82 3.73 -14.39 12.51
CA GLY A 82 3.04 -14.18 11.25
C GLY A 82 2.53 -12.74 11.05
N TRP A 83 1.53 -12.56 10.17
CA TRP A 83 0.94 -11.26 9.89
C TRP A 83 0.03 -10.81 11.01
N GLN A 84 0.36 -9.69 11.64
CA GLN A 84 -0.44 -9.09 12.70
C GLN A 84 -0.96 -7.72 12.25
N MET A 85 -2.24 -7.46 12.50
CA MET A 85 -2.87 -6.18 12.19
C MET A 85 -2.25 -5.09 13.06
N TYR A 86 -1.67 -4.09 12.42
CA TYR A 86 -1.00 -2.97 13.06
C TYR A 86 -1.89 -1.72 13.10
N PHE A 87 -2.76 -1.54 12.09
CA PHE A 87 -3.70 -0.44 12.01
C PHE A 87 -4.97 -0.89 11.27
N HIS A 88 -6.10 -0.30 11.66
CA HIS A 88 -7.37 -0.46 10.98
C HIS A 88 -8.20 0.83 11.03
N GLN A 89 -8.83 1.16 9.90
CA GLN A 89 -9.85 2.19 9.79
C GLN A 89 -11.04 1.62 9.01
N GLY A 90 -12.25 1.92 9.46
CA GLY A 90 -13.48 1.73 8.71
C GLY A 90 -14.22 3.07 8.60
N THR A 91 -14.54 3.51 7.39
CA THR A 91 -15.32 4.72 7.14
C THR A 91 -16.67 4.30 6.57
N PRO A 92 -17.78 4.47 7.31
CA PRO A 92 -19.11 4.14 6.80
C PRO A 92 -19.44 4.98 5.55
N PHE A 93 -20.14 4.38 4.59
CA PHE A 93 -20.69 5.10 3.44
C PHE A 93 -22.07 4.55 3.08
N THR A 94 -22.81 5.29 2.26
CA THR A 94 -24.04 4.81 1.61
C THR A 94 -23.72 4.61 0.13
N PRO A 95 -23.99 3.43 -0.46
CA PRO A 95 -23.79 3.24 -1.90
C PRO A 95 -24.68 4.20 -2.69
N GLU A 96 -24.18 4.74 -3.81
CA GLU A 96 -25.05 5.49 -4.71
C GLU A 96 -26.05 4.53 -5.39
N GLY A 97 -27.36 4.77 -5.21
CA GLY A 97 -28.43 4.03 -5.89
C GLY A 97 -29.36 3.18 -5.01
N GLU A 98 -29.34 3.33 -3.67
CA GLU A 98 -30.39 2.84 -2.76
C GLU A 98 -31.54 3.84 -2.56
#